data_AF-A0A8T4W496-F1
#
_entry.id   AF-A0A8T4W496-F1
#
_cell.length_a   1.000
_cell.length_b   1.000
_cell.length_c   1.000
_cell.angle_alpha   90.00
_cell.angle_beta   90.00
_cell.angle_gamma   90.00
#
_symmetry.space_group_name_H-M   'P 1'
#
loop_
_entity.id
_entity.type
_entity.pdbx_description
1 polymer ?
#
loop_
_entity_poly.entity_id
_entity_poly.type
_entity_poly.pdbx_seq_one_letter_code
_entity_poly.pdbx_strand_id
1 'polypeptide(L)'
;MDVELLLLVAPLIIASFLSLASAVFVLKKEHTQVSFWFSMLMAMIIVWSVGYALELIFLDETLTLFFAKLKYVGIVFTPVTWASFSISYTKKRFSITNKMITGLFIIPIISLITLFTNPLHHLFWRTISFDGINTISIVSGNANFFFWIHTIYSYFLIVFGTVLIISLLFRTKDIFTKQNIILLTGILTPFIGNIFIVFELVHIPYGYDITPFLFVLSGVAFSIAIVYFRFLELIPAAREEIFEHVKQGIFVLNESMKIVDKNTTADELLKQGFLSASDNNVIGNSINTLFQNIFSDGIQQAAGIQKQTVQLSSNSDTRWFEISMNPLFDKHNNLEGHLVALDDVSIQKRTEKKLKEKIDELKQFKQVTVDRELRMMELKKQIETLQKKCNRDDER
;
A
#
# COMPACT_ATOMS: atom_id res chain seq x y z
N MET A 1 28.00 -39.58 1.51
CA MET A 1 26.61 -39.10 1.44
C MET A 1 26.03 -39.69 0.18
N ASP A 2 25.01 -40.54 0.29
CA ASP A 2 24.40 -41.17 -0.88
C ASP A 2 23.82 -40.09 -1.81
N VAL A 3 23.94 -40.33 -3.12
CA VAL A 3 23.45 -39.40 -4.16
C VAL A 3 21.95 -39.11 -3.96
N GLU A 4 21.18 -40.09 -3.50
CA GLU A 4 19.76 -39.97 -3.18
C GLU A 4 19.50 -38.96 -2.05
N LEU A 5 20.22 -39.07 -0.93
CA LEU A 5 20.10 -38.13 0.18
C LEU A 5 20.47 -36.71 -0.25
N LEU A 6 21.51 -36.55 -1.08
CA LEU A 6 21.88 -35.25 -1.63
C LEU A 6 20.75 -34.66 -2.50
N LEU A 7 20.13 -35.46 -3.36
CA LEU A 7 19.02 -35.04 -4.22
C LEU A 7 17.78 -34.61 -3.43
N LEU A 8 17.53 -35.21 -2.27
CA LEU A 8 16.41 -34.85 -1.40
C LEU A 8 16.71 -33.60 -0.55
N VAL A 9 17.93 -33.48 -0.01
CA VAL A 9 18.27 -32.38 0.90
C VAL A 9 18.56 -31.08 0.14
N ALA A 10 19.17 -31.13 -1.04
CA ALA A 10 19.58 -29.92 -1.77
C ALA A 10 18.41 -28.96 -2.08
N PRO A 11 17.24 -29.40 -2.57
CA PRO A 11 16.09 -28.52 -2.78
C PRO A 11 15.60 -27.83 -1.50
N LEU A 12 15.63 -28.53 -0.36
CA LEU A 12 15.21 -27.99 0.95
C LEU A 12 16.14 -26.87 1.43
N ILE A 13 17.44 -27.04 1.21
CA ILE A 13 18.44 -26.00 1.48
C ILE A 13 18.23 -24.81 0.53
N ILE A 14 17.99 -25.05 -0.75
CA ILE A 14 17.72 -23.98 -1.74
C ILE A 14 16.46 -23.20 -1.35
N ALA A 15 15.36 -23.87 -1.01
CA ALA A 15 14.14 -23.23 -0.54
C ALA A 15 14.41 -22.34 0.69
N SER A 16 15.13 -22.89 1.67
CA SER A 16 15.49 -22.16 2.90
C SER A 16 16.34 -20.92 2.60
N PHE A 17 17.32 -21.03 1.71
CA PHE A 17 18.17 -19.92 1.29
C PHE A 17 17.38 -18.84 0.55
N LEU A 18 16.51 -19.20 -0.39
CA LEU A 18 15.66 -18.26 -1.12
C LEU A 18 14.68 -17.53 -0.19
N SER A 19 14.08 -18.25 0.75
CA SER A 19 13.21 -17.66 1.79
C SER A 19 13.98 -16.71 2.69
N LEU A 20 15.19 -17.06 3.11
CA LEU A 20 16.04 -16.20 3.93
C LEU A 20 16.46 -14.94 3.18
N ALA A 21 16.90 -15.09 1.93
CA ALA A 21 17.28 -13.97 1.08
C ALA A 21 16.09 -13.01 0.87
N SER A 22 14.89 -13.55 0.62
CA SER A 22 13.66 -12.76 0.47
C SER A 22 13.31 -12.01 1.76
N ALA A 23 13.35 -12.68 2.93
CA ALA A 23 13.07 -12.06 4.22
C ALA A 23 14.06 -10.93 4.54
N VAL A 24 15.36 -11.18 4.37
CA VAL A 24 16.42 -10.19 4.62
C VAL A 24 16.31 -8.99 3.67
N PHE A 25 16.06 -9.23 2.38
CA PHE A 25 15.89 -8.16 1.40
C PHE A 25 14.74 -7.23 1.78
N VAL A 26 13.60 -7.81 2.15
CA VAL A 26 12.38 -7.08 2.50
C VAL A 26 12.55 -6.29 3.80
N LEU A 27 13.14 -6.89 4.84
CA LEU A 27 13.41 -6.22 6.12
C LEU A 27 14.42 -5.09 6.01
N LYS A 28 15.43 -5.20 5.14
CA LYS A 28 16.41 -4.13 4.92
C LYS A 28 15.84 -2.94 4.18
N LYS A 29 14.82 -3.15 3.36
CA LYS A 29 14.27 -2.13 2.47
C LYS A 29 13.16 -1.30 3.12
N GLU A 30 12.23 -1.96 3.81
CA GLU A 30 11.09 -1.30 4.44
C GLU A 30 10.69 -1.96 5.76
N HIS A 31 10.51 -1.17 6.80
CA HIS A 31 9.99 -1.61 8.10
C HIS A 31 8.49 -1.28 8.20
N THR A 32 7.65 -2.13 7.62
CA THR A 32 6.20 -2.03 7.67
C THR A 32 5.59 -3.29 8.27
N GLN A 33 4.32 -3.24 8.67
CA GLN A 33 3.61 -4.44 9.15
C GLN A 33 3.55 -5.54 8.07
N VAL A 34 3.48 -5.15 6.79
CA VAL A 34 3.49 -6.09 5.66
C VAL A 34 4.83 -6.82 5.56
N SER A 35 5.95 -6.09 5.62
CA SER A 35 7.28 -6.71 5.56
C SER A 35 7.55 -7.61 6.75
N PHE A 36 7.07 -7.23 7.94
CA PHE A 36 7.15 -8.08 9.13
C PHE A 36 6.45 -9.43 8.93
N TRP A 37 5.17 -9.44 8.53
CA TRP A 37 4.41 -10.69 8.37
C TRP A 37 4.92 -11.55 7.20
N PHE A 38 5.36 -10.92 6.12
CA PHE A 38 6.03 -11.63 5.03
C PHE A 38 7.29 -12.34 5.51
N SER A 39 8.12 -11.67 6.31
CA SER A 39 9.33 -12.27 6.87
C SER A 39 9.03 -13.37 7.88
N MET A 40 7.96 -13.25 8.67
CA MET A 40 7.49 -14.35 9.53
C MET A 40 7.03 -15.56 8.71
N LEU A 41 6.32 -15.35 7.60
CA LEU A 41 5.96 -16.44 6.68
C LEU A 41 7.21 -17.13 6.11
N MET A 42 8.19 -16.35 5.64
CA MET A 42 9.47 -16.90 5.18
C MET A 42 10.20 -17.66 6.29
N ALA A 43 10.19 -17.18 7.52
CA ALA A 43 10.78 -17.87 8.66
C ALA A 43 10.11 -19.23 8.93
N MET A 44 8.78 -19.32 8.83
CA MET A 44 8.06 -20.59 9.01
C MET A 44 8.37 -21.59 7.89
N ILE A 45 8.52 -21.11 6.65
CA ILE A 45 8.97 -21.94 5.51
C ILE A 45 10.39 -22.47 5.73
N ILE A 46 11.29 -21.66 6.29
CA ILE A 46 12.65 -22.08 6.66
C ILE A 46 12.59 -23.16 7.75
N VAL A 47 11.83 -22.94 8.82
CA VAL A 47 11.69 -23.93 9.91
C VAL A 47 11.16 -25.27 9.39
N TRP A 48 10.17 -25.24 8.49
CA TRP A 48 9.65 -26.45 7.85
C TRP A 48 10.72 -27.13 6.99
N SER A 49 11.35 -26.38 6.09
CA SER A 49 12.31 -26.93 5.11
C SER A 49 13.57 -27.47 5.78
N VAL A 50 14.14 -26.73 6.73
CA VAL A 50 15.32 -27.15 7.52
C VAL A 50 14.96 -28.31 8.45
N GLY A 51 13.81 -28.23 9.13
CA GLY A 51 13.36 -29.32 10.00
C GLY A 51 13.21 -30.63 9.23
N TYR A 52 12.65 -30.56 8.02
CA TYR A 52 12.54 -31.73 7.17
C TYR A 52 13.88 -32.23 6.62
N ALA A 53 14.78 -31.33 6.22
CA ALA A 53 16.12 -31.71 5.80
C ALA A 53 16.87 -32.46 6.90
N LEU A 54 16.78 -31.99 8.15
CA LEU A 54 17.40 -32.64 9.29
C LEU A 54 16.73 -33.97 9.63
N GLU A 55 15.41 -34.07 9.54
CA GLU A 55 14.68 -35.35 9.66
C GLU A 55 15.24 -36.41 8.71
N LEU A 56 15.47 -36.05 7.44
CA LEU A 56 16.00 -36.98 6.43
C LEU A 56 17.48 -37.37 6.63
N ILE A 57 18.28 -36.50 7.26
CA ILE A 57 19.73 -36.71 7.44
C ILE A 57 20.02 -37.64 8.62
N PHE A 58 19.26 -37.52 9.70
CA PHE A 58 19.52 -38.30 10.91
C PHE A 58 18.88 -39.69 10.84
N LEU A 59 19.67 -40.71 11.16
CA LEU A 59 19.22 -42.10 11.27
C LEU A 59 18.81 -42.51 12.70
N ASP A 60 19.13 -41.68 13.68
CA ASP A 60 18.77 -41.89 15.08
C ASP A 60 17.29 -41.53 15.31
N GLU A 61 16.51 -42.47 15.82
CA GLU A 61 15.07 -42.31 16.04
C GLU A 61 14.72 -41.07 16.89
N THR A 62 15.52 -40.80 17.93
CA THR A 62 15.25 -39.67 18.85
C THR A 62 15.47 -38.34 18.14
N LEU A 63 16.56 -38.21 17.39
CA LEU A 63 16.87 -37.02 16.61
C LEU A 63 15.88 -36.83 15.46
N THR A 64 15.56 -37.89 14.71
CA THR A 64 14.58 -37.84 13.61
C THR A 64 13.22 -37.39 14.14
N LEU A 65 12.74 -37.97 15.26
CA LEU A 65 11.47 -37.57 15.87
C LEU A 65 11.50 -36.12 16.37
N PHE A 66 12.63 -35.66 16.93
CA PHE A 66 12.79 -34.28 17.34
C PHE A 66 12.68 -33.31 16.15
N PHE A 67 13.37 -33.59 15.04
CA PHE A 67 13.32 -32.74 13.85
C PHE A 67 11.97 -32.83 13.14
N ALA A 68 11.30 -33.98 13.15
CA ALA A 68 9.92 -34.10 12.70
C ALA A 68 8.99 -33.19 13.51
N LYS A 69 9.11 -33.14 14.84
CA LYS A 69 8.34 -32.20 15.69
C LYS A 69 8.73 -30.74 15.43
N LEU A 70 10.00 -30.44 15.18
CA LEU A 70 10.47 -29.09 14.85
C LEU A 70 9.88 -28.61 13.51
N LYS A 71 9.88 -29.47 12.49
CA LYS A 71 9.23 -29.23 11.19
C LYS A 71 7.78 -28.80 11.35
N TYR A 72 7.05 -29.44 12.27
CA TYR A 72 5.67 -29.11 12.57
C TYR A 72 5.45 -27.68 13.09
N VAL A 73 6.44 -27.05 13.70
CA VAL A 73 6.36 -25.62 14.07
C VAL A 73 6.19 -24.77 12.81
N GLY A 74 6.96 -25.05 11.76
CA GLY A 74 6.80 -24.40 10.46
C GLY A 74 5.44 -24.70 9.83
N ILE A 75 5.01 -25.97 9.86
CA ILE A 75 3.70 -26.41 9.32
C ILE A 75 2.56 -25.61 9.95
N VAL A 76 2.47 -25.59 11.28
CA VAL A 76 1.27 -25.07 11.95
C VAL A 76 1.15 -23.55 11.90
N PHE A 77 2.27 -22.82 11.78
CA PHE A 77 2.27 -21.36 11.78
C PHE A 77 2.31 -20.75 10.38
N THR A 78 2.65 -21.52 9.34
CA THR A 78 2.63 -21.04 7.94
C THR A 78 1.26 -20.47 7.51
N PRO A 79 0.13 -21.13 7.77
CA PRO A 79 -1.20 -20.63 7.39
C PRO A 79 -1.59 -19.33 8.10
N VAL A 80 -1.21 -19.20 9.38
CA VAL A 80 -1.50 -18.00 10.19
C VAL A 80 -0.65 -16.81 9.76
N THR A 81 0.64 -17.04 9.51
CA THR A 81 1.52 -15.99 9.00
C THR A 81 1.12 -15.56 7.60
N TRP A 82 0.68 -16.49 6.74
CA TRP A 82 0.08 -16.18 5.44
C TRP A 82 -1.17 -15.32 5.56
N ALA A 83 -2.15 -15.72 6.36
CA ALA A 83 -3.38 -14.94 6.54
C ALA A 83 -3.09 -13.55 7.12
N SER A 84 -2.18 -13.46 8.10
CA SER A 84 -1.76 -12.19 8.70
C SER A 84 -1.06 -11.28 7.68
N PHE A 85 -0.23 -11.87 6.81
CA PHE A 85 0.37 -11.17 5.68
C PHE A 85 -0.71 -10.65 4.71
N SER A 86 -1.66 -11.49 4.28
CA SER A 86 -2.72 -11.10 3.34
C SER A 86 -3.63 -9.99 3.89
N ILE A 87 -3.99 -10.05 5.18
CA ILE A 87 -4.73 -8.99 5.88
C ILE A 87 -3.93 -7.69 5.85
N SER A 88 -2.66 -7.75 6.25
CA SER A 88 -1.80 -6.57 6.31
C SER A 88 -1.54 -5.97 4.92
N TYR A 89 -1.44 -6.82 3.90
CA TYR A 89 -1.20 -6.40 2.51
C TYR A 89 -2.41 -5.68 1.92
N THR A 90 -3.63 -6.12 2.27
CA THR A 90 -4.87 -5.56 1.71
C THR A 90 -5.40 -4.31 2.43
N LYS A 91 -4.80 -3.93 3.58
CA LYS A 91 -4.89 -2.67 4.37
C LYS A 91 -6.25 -2.01 4.68
N LYS A 92 -7.36 -2.29 3.99
CA LYS A 92 -8.61 -1.48 4.09
C LYS A 92 -9.93 -2.26 4.01
N ARG A 93 -9.93 -3.60 3.95
CA ARG A 93 -11.19 -4.34 3.68
C ARG A 93 -11.98 -4.76 4.94
N PHE A 94 -11.33 -4.89 6.09
CA PHE A 94 -11.97 -5.39 7.30
C PHE A 94 -11.42 -4.65 8.53
N SER A 95 -12.26 -4.33 9.51
CA SER A 95 -11.85 -3.83 10.85
C SER A 95 -11.18 -4.93 11.67
N ILE A 96 -10.12 -5.53 11.15
CA ILE A 96 -9.36 -6.57 11.86
C ILE A 96 -8.44 -5.88 12.84
N THR A 97 -8.72 -6.10 14.13
CA THR A 97 -7.90 -5.58 15.22
C THR A 97 -6.69 -6.48 15.46
N ASN A 98 -5.63 -5.95 16.06
CA ASN A 98 -4.47 -6.75 16.48
C ASN A 98 -4.88 -7.94 17.38
N LYS A 99 -5.94 -7.79 18.18
CA LYS A 99 -6.50 -8.87 19.02
C LYS A 99 -7.03 -10.04 18.19
N MET A 100 -7.67 -9.76 17.06
CA MET A 100 -8.16 -10.81 16.16
C MET A 100 -7.01 -11.58 15.52
N ILE A 101 -5.93 -10.87 15.13
CA ILE A 101 -4.72 -11.51 14.60
C ILE A 101 -4.07 -12.40 15.67
N THR A 102 -3.97 -11.94 16.92
CA THR A 102 -3.48 -12.77 18.03
C THR A 102 -4.35 -14.01 18.24
N GLY A 103 -5.67 -13.91 18.07
CA GLY A 103 -6.59 -15.04 18.14
C GLY A 103 -6.28 -16.16 17.13
N LEU A 104 -5.71 -15.84 15.97
CA LEU A 104 -5.33 -16.83 14.97
C LEU A 104 -4.21 -17.78 15.45
N PHE A 105 -3.45 -17.40 16.47
CA PHE A 105 -2.36 -18.24 16.99
C PHE A 105 -2.85 -19.33 17.96
N ILE A 106 -4.10 -19.26 18.42
CA ILE A 106 -4.64 -20.20 19.42
C ILE A 106 -4.61 -21.64 18.89
N ILE A 107 -5.18 -21.89 17.70
CA ILE A 107 -5.26 -23.24 17.14
C ILE A 107 -3.87 -23.84 16.85
N PRO A 108 -2.92 -23.14 16.19
CA PRO A 108 -1.56 -23.65 16.04
C PRO A 108 -0.84 -23.96 17.36
N ILE A 109 -1.01 -23.13 18.40
CA ILE A 109 -0.40 -23.37 19.71
C ILE A 109 -0.97 -24.65 20.34
N ILE A 110 -2.30 -24.82 20.33
CA ILE A 110 -2.93 -26.05 20.82
C ILE A 110 -2.48 -27.27 19.99
N SER A 111 -2.32 -27.09 18.68
CA SER A 111 -1.84 -28.14 17.77
C SER A 111 -0.41 -28.58 18.13
N LEU A 112 0.48 -27.64 18.46
CA LEU A 112 1.81 -27.96 18.94
C LEU A 112 1.79 -28.64 20.30
N ILE A 113 1.01 -28.12 21.26
CA ILE A 113 0.90 -28.76 22.59
C ILE A 113 0.47 -30.22 22.41
N THR A 114 -0.61 -30.46 21.68
CA THR A 114 -1.13 -31.81 21.43
C THR A 114 -0.15 -32.70 20.66
N LEU A 115 0.64 -32.16 19.74
CA LEU A 115 1.70 -32.89 19.05
C LEU A 115 2.84 -33.29 20.01
N PHE A 116 3.33 -32.35 20.81
CA PHE A 116 4.46 -32.60 21.72
C PHE A 116 4.07 -33.54 22.86
N THR A 117 2.82 -33.45 23.35
CA THR A 117 2.26 -34.35 24.38
C THR A 117 1.59 -35.60 23.81
N ASN A 118 1.68 -35.84 22.50
CA ASN A 118 0.98 -36.93 21.82
C ASN A 118 1.18 -38.33 22.44
N PRO A 119 2.35 -38.71 23.00
CA PRO A 119 2.51 -40.01 23.67
C PRO A 119 1.54 -40.26 24.84
N LEU A 120 0.95 -39.22 25.42
CA LEU A 120 0.03 -39.35 26.57
C LEU A 120 -1.42 -39.66 26.17
N HIS A 121 -1.83 -39.24 24.97
CA HIS A 121 -3.25 -39.18 24.60
C HIS A 121 -3.55 -39.50 23.13
N HIS A 122 -2.55 -39.56 22.26
CA HIS A 122 -2.66 -39.91 20.84
C HIS A 122 -3.66 -39.05 20.03
N LEU A 123 -3.84 -37.78 20.41
CA LEU A 123 -4.88 -36.91 19.85
C LEU A 123 -4.47 -36.29 18.50
N PHE A 124 -3.16 -36.11 18.29
CA PHE A 124 -2.63 -35.56 17.05
C PHE A 124 -2.32 -36.69 16.06
N TRP A 125 -1.57 -37.69 16.51
CA TRP A 125 -1.27 -38.92 15.76
C TRP A 125 -1.75 -40.15 16.53
N ARG A 126 -2.48 -41.04 15.84
CA ARG A 126 -2.96 -42.30 16.41
C ARG A 126 -1.80 -43.29 16.61
N THR A 127 -0.96 -43.42 15.60
CA THR A 127 0.27 -44.21 15.62
C THR A 127 1.36 -43.40 14.96
N ILE A 128 2.60 -43.56 15.44
CA ILE A 128 3.79 -43.00 14.83
C ILE A 128 4.69 -44.20 14.52
N SER A 129 5.10 -44.33 13.26
CA SER A 129 6.05 -45.31 12.79
C SER A 129 7.32 -44.60 12.35
N PHE A 130 8.45 -45.22 12.68
CA PHE A 130 9.75 -44.83 12.20
C PHE A 130 10.13 -45.83 11.10
N ASP A 131 10.11 -45.35 9.87
CA ASP A 131 10.52 -46.16 8.72
C ASP A 131 11.95 -45.77 8.35
N GLY A 132 12.91 -46.52 8.87
CA GLY A 132 14.31 -46.45 8.45
C GLY A 132 14.47 -47.20 7.13
N ILE A 133 14.54 -46.48 6.02
CA ILE A 133 14.69 -47.07 4.68
C ILE A 133 16.06 -46.68 4.15
N ASN A 134 16.96 -47.67 4.04
CA ASN A 134 18.34 -47.50 3.61
C ASN A 134 19.09 -46.47 4.49
N THR A 135 19.37 -45.28 3.94
CA THR A 135 20.09 -44.18 4.61
C THR A 135 19.19 -42.99 4.96
N ILE A 136 17.87 -43.19 4.94
CA ILE A 136 16.88 -42.15 5.25
C ILE A 136 15.93 -42.65 6.35
N SER A 137 15.54 -41.74 7.23
CA SER A 137 14.53 -41.99 8.26
C SER A 137 13.39 -41.00 8.13
N ILE A 138 12.15 -41.50 8.18
CA ILE A 138 10.94 -40.69 8.14
C ILE A 138 9.98 -41.07 9.27
N VAL A 139 9.34 -40.05 9.82
CA VAL A 139 8.23 -40.23 10.76
C VAL A 139 6.92 -40.25 9.97
N SER A 140 6.34 -41.45 9.84
CA SER A 140 5.00 -41.64 9.27
C SER A 140 3.98 -41.82 10.40
N GLY A 141 2.74 -41.39 10.19
CA GLY A 141 1.73 -41.48 11.25
C GLY A 141 0.30 -41.41 10.74
N ASN A 142 -0.58 -42.11 11.44
CA ASN A 142 -2.02 -42.08 11.14
C ASN A 142 -2.65 -40.85 11.77
N ALA A 143 -3.10 -39.91 10.93
CA ALA A 143 -3.73 -38.67 11.35
C ALA A 143 -4.91 -38.93 12.30
N ASN A 144 -4.97 -38.18 13.40
CA ASN A 144 -6.08 -38.27 14.35
C ASN A 144 -6.79 -36.91 14.52
N PHE A 145 -7.72 -36.83 15.47
CA PHE A 145 -8.68 -35.76 15.65
C PHE A 145 -8.10 -34.34 15.54
N PHE A 146 -7.03 -34.02 16.29
CA PHE A 146 -6.46 -32.67 16.28
C PHE A 146 -5.66 -32.33 15.01
N PHE A 147 -5.09 -33.34 14.33
CA PHE A 147 -4.49 -33.14 13.01
C PHE A 147 -5.54 -32.59 12.04
N TRP A 148 -6.73 -33.20 11.99
CA TRP A 148 -7.80 -32.77 11.09
C TRP A 148 -8.38 -31.39 11.45
N ILE A 149 -8.52 -31.07 12.74
CA ILE A 149 -8.90 -29.72 13.18
C ILE A 149 -7.90 -28.70 12.63
N HIS A 150 -6.61 -28.97 12.81
CA HIS A 150 -5.56 -28.10 12.32
C HIS A 150 -5.59 -27.98 10.79
N THR A 151 -5.73 -29.09 10.07
CA THR A 151 -5.79 -29.10 8.60
C THR A 151 -6.95 -28.26 8.06
N ILE A 152 -8.17 -28.44 8.60
CA ILE A 152 -9.34 -27.66 8.19
C ILE A 152 -9.12 -26.16 8.47
N TYR A 153 -8.63 -25.84 9.66
CA TYR A 153 -8.31 -24.47 10.05
C TYR A 153 -7.28 -23.83 9.10
N SER A 154 -6.20 -24.55 8.82
CA SER A 154 -5.11 -24.12 7.95
C SER A 154 -5.57 -23.90 6.52
N TYR A 155 -6.40 -24.79 5.99
CA TYR A 155 -6.93 -24.66 4.64
C TYR A 155 -7.90 -23.48 4.54
N PHE A 156 -8.74 -23.28 5.56
CA PHE A 156 -9.57 -22.07 5.64
C PHE A 156 -8.72 -20.81 5.60
N LEU A 157 -7.64 -20.72 6.37
CA LEU A 157 -6.76 -19.54 6.38
C LEU A 157 -6.01 -19.33 5.07
N ILE A 158 -5.54 -20.40 4.43
CA ILE A 158 -4.86 -20.32 3.12
C ILE A 158 -5.83 -19.80 2.05
N VAL A 159 -7.04 -20.36 2.00
CA VAL A 159 -8.09 -19.92 1.06
C VAL A 159 -8.51 -18.49 1.38
N PHE A 160 -8.76 -18.15 2.65
CA PHE A 160 -9.11 -16.81 3.08
C PHE A 160 -8.06 -15.79 2.65
N GLY A 161 -6.78 -16.01 3.00
CA GLY A 161 -5.69 -15.11 2.62
C GLY A 161 -5.55 -14.97 1.10
N THR A 162 -5.68 -16.07 0.36
CA THR A 162 -5.63 -16.07 -1.11
C THR A 162 -6.80 -15.26 -1.71
N VAL A 163 -8.02 -15.45 -1.20
CA VAL A 163 -9.20 -14.68 -1.63
C VAL A 163 -9.04 -13.19 -1.35
N LEU A 164 -8.44 -12.81 -0.21
CA LEU A 164 -8.12 -11.41 0.08
C LEU A 164 -7.21 -10.80 -0.99
N ILE A 165 -6.09 -11.48 -1.29
CA ILE A 165 -5.15 -11.03 -2.33
C ILE A 165 -5.86 -10.93 -3.68
N ILE A 166 -6.50 -12.01 -4.14
CA ILE A 166 -7.21 -12.04 -5.43
C ILE A 166 -8.25 -10.91 -5.53
N SER A 167 -9.00 -10.66 -4.47
CA SER A 167 -10.01 -9.60 -4.46
C SER A 167 -9.44 -8.19 -4.63
N LEU A 168 -8.23 -7.95 -4.12
CA LEU A 168 -7.50 -6.70 -4.34
C LEU A 168 -7.10 -6.58 -5.82
N LEU A 169 -6.61 -7.67 -6.41
CA LEU A 169 -6.14 -7.70 -7.80
C LEU A 169 -7.25 -7.52 -8.84
N PHE A 170 -8.47 -7.99 -8.55
CA PHE A 170 -9.61 -7.76 -9.43
C PHE A 170 -10.06 -6.29 -9.47
N ARG A 171 -9.88 -5.54 -8.36
CA ARG A 171 -10.31 -4.13 -8.31
C ARG A 171 -9.43 -3.21 -9.13
N THR A 172 -8.14 -3.50 -9.25
CA THR A 172 -7.22 -2.71 -10.07
C THR A 172 -7.23 -3.12 -11.55
N LYS A 173 -8.10 -4.07 -11.96
CA LYS A 173 -8.12 -4.71 -13.30
C LYS A 173 -6.80 -5.42 -13.69
N ASP A 174 -5.89 -5.63 -12.74
CA ASP A 174 -4.52 -6.10 -13.00
C ASP A 174 -4.30 -7.59 -12.70
N ILE A 175 -5.34 -8.39 -12.45
CA ILE A 175 -5.16 -9.79 -12.01
C ILE A 175 -4.30 -10.64 -12.96
N PHE A 176 -4.39 -10.42 -14.27
CA PHE A 176 -3.63 -11.16 -15.28
C PHE A 176 -2.26 -10.53 -15.60
N THR A 177 -1.78 -9.60 -14.80
CA THR A 177 -0.40 -9.12 -14.92
C THR A 177 0.57 -10.24 -14.54
N LYS A 178 1.74 -10.26 -15.21
CA LYS A 178 2.80 -11.26 -14.95
C LYS A 178 3.17 -11.34 -13.47
N GLN A 179 3.21 -10.20 -12.78
CA GLN A 179 3.47 -10.09 -11.34
C GLN A 179 2.50 -10.93 -10.49
N ASN A 180 1.22 -10.75 -10.72
CA ASN A 180 0.16 -11.38 -9.95
C ASN A 180 0.07 -12.88 -10.20
N ILE A 181 0.25 -13.29 -11.45
CA ILE A 181 0.32 -14.72 -11.82
C ILE A 181 1.50 -15.38 -11.13
N ILE A 182 2.68 -14.75 -11.14
CA ILE A 182 3.88 -15.29 -10.47
C ILE A 182 3.64 -15.44 -8.97
N LEU A 183 3.08 -14.42 -8.32
CA LEU A 183 2.77 -14.46 -6.90
C LEU A 183 1.78 -15.60 -6.57
N LEU A 184 0.65 -15.66 -7.27
CA LEU A 184 -0.39 -16.67 -7.04
C LEU A 184 0.14 -18.08 -7.29
N THR A 185 0.98 -18.25 -8.32
CA THR A 185 1.64 -19.54 -8.59
C THR A 185 2.52 -19.95 -7.43
N GLY A 186 3.31 -19.02 -6.87
CA GLY A 186 4.16 -19.28 -5.71
C GLY A 186 3.37 -19.73 -4.47
N ILE A 187 2.14 -19.28 -4.30
CA ILE A 187 1.28 -19.65 -3.15
C ILE A 187 0.53 -20.96 -3.42
N LEU A 188 -0.12 -21.06 -4.59
CA LEU A 188 -1.02 -22.16 -4.90
C LEU A 188 -0.27 -23.46 -5.16
N THR A 189 0.95 -23.42 -5.68
CA THR A 189 1.72 -24.63 -6.01
C THR A 189 1.96 -25.53 -4.78
N PRO A 190 2.59 -25.06 -3.68
CA PRO A 190 2.76 -25.89 -2.49
C PRO A 190 1.42 -26.25 -1.84
N PHE A 191 0.42 -25.36 -1.88
CA PHE A 191 -0.90 -25.64 -1.30
C PHE A 191 -1.62 -26.79 -2.02
N ILE A 192 -1.66 -26.75 -3.35
CA ILE A 192 -2.24 -27.81 -4.18
C ILE A 192 -1.47 -29.11 -3.96
N GLY A 193 -0.13 -29.05 -3.98
CA GLY A 193 0.70 -30.23 -3.68
C GLY A 193 0.41 -30.83 -2.30
N ASN A 194 0.21 -29.99 -1.29
CA ASN A 194 -0.14 -30.44 0.06
C ASN A 194 -1.51 -31.14 0.11
N ILE A 195 -2.52 -30.63 -0.62
CA ILE A 195 -3.84 -31.29 -0.74
C ILE A 195 -3.69 -32.70 -1.31
N PHE A 196 -2.89 -32.86 -2.37
CA PHE A 196 -2.66 -34.17 -2.98
C PHE A 196 -2.04 -35.18 -2.00
N ILE A 197 -1.16 -34.72 -1.10
CA ILE A 197 -0.54 -35.56 -0.07
C ILE A 197 -1.51 -35.87 1.07
N VAL A 198 -2.10 -34.86 1.68
CA VAL A 198 -2.89 -35.02 2.93
C VAL A 198 -4.13 -35.88 2.71
N PHE A 199 -4.71 -35.83 1.50
CA PHE A 199 -5.85 -36.67 1.12
C PHE A 199 -5.45 -37.94 0.34
N GLU A 200 -4.16 -38.26 0.27
CA GLU A 200 -3.64 -39.46 -0.40
C GLU A 200 -4.12 -39.61 -1.86
N LEU A 201 -4.33 -38.49 -2.55
CA LEU A 201 -4.83 -38.46 -3.93
C LEU A 201 -3.76 -38.88 -4.94
N VAL A 202 -2.49 -38.85 -4.54
CA VAL A 202 -1.34 -39.36 -5.30
C VAL A 202 -0.56 -40.29 -4.38
N HIS A 203 -0.20 -41.47 -4.89
CA HIS A 203 0.65 -42.39 -4.16
C HIS A 203 2.11 -41.92 -4.23
N ILE A 204 2.61 -41.39 -3.10
CA ILE A 204 4.01 -41.00 -2.97
C ILE A 204 4.75 -42.10 -2.22
N PRO A 205 5.81 -42.68 -2.82
CA PRO A 205 6.59 -43.71 -2.15
C PRO A 205 7.07 -43.24 -0.78
N TYR A 206 7.03 -44.13 0.21
CA TYR A 206 7.63 -43.95 1.53
C TYR A 206 7.08 -42.78 2.36
N GLY A 207 5.98 -42.16 1.94
CA GLY A 207 5.33 -41.09 2.71
C GLY A 207 6.10 -39.76 2.72
N TYR A 208 6.92 -39.50 1.71
CA TYR A 208 7.63 -38.22 1.59
C TYR A 208 6.67 -37.02 1.57
N ASP A 209 6.95 -36.02 2.41
CA ASP A 209 6.32 -34.72 2.31
C ASP A 209 6.95 -33.94 1.15
N ILE A 210 6.24 -33.80 0.03
CA ILE A 210 6.73 -33.04 -1.12
C ILE A 210 6.56 -31.52 -0.95
N THR A 211 5.76 -31.08 0.03
CA THR A 211 5.40 -29.67 0.21
C THR A 211 6.64 -28.78 0.33
N PRO A 212 7.67 -29.14 1.14
CA PRO A 212 8.90 -28.37 1.24
C PRO A 212 9.70 -28.24 -0.06
N PHE A 213 9.64 -29.24 -0.94
CA PHE A 213 10.29 -29.16 -2.25
C PHE A 213 9.60 -28.15 -3.16
N LEU A 214 8.28 -28.05 -3.07
CA LEU A 214 7.49 -27.07 -3.83
C LEU A 214 7.74 -25.63 -3.36
N PHE A 215 8.25 -25.42 -2.13
CA PHE A 215 8.67 -24.10 -1.68
C PHE A 215 9.85 -23.51 -2.46
N VAL A 216 10.62 -24.32 -3.20
CA VAL A 216 11.63 -23.77 -4.13
C VAL A 216 10.94 -22.89 -5.18
N LEU A 217 9.82 -23.36 -5.72
CA LEU A 217 9.03 -22.60 -6.71
C LEU A 217 8.43 -21.33 -6.07
N SER A 218 7.94 -21.43 -4.84
CA SER A 218 7.49 -20.28 -4.06
C SER A 218 8.62 -19.26 -3.84
N GLY A 219 9.80 -19.72 -3.43
CA GLY A 219 10.97 -18.88 -3.17
C GLY A 219 11.45 -18.15 -4.42
N VAL A 220 11.52 -18.82 -5.56
CA VAL A 220 11.83 -18.19 -6.86
C VAL A 220 10.75 -17.18 -7.24
N ALA A 221 9.48 -17.57 -7.17
CA ALA A 221 8.36 -16.69 -7.51
C ALA A 221 8.33 -15.42 -6.64
N PHE A 222 8.48 -15.56 -5.33
CA PHE A 222 8.53 -14.41 -4.42
C PHE A 222 9.77 -13.55 -4.62
N SER A 223 10.94 -14.16 -4.86
CA SER A 223 12.16 -13.41 -5.19
C SER A 223 11.97 -12.55 -6.45
N ILE A 224 11.39 -13.12 -7.51
CA ILE A 224 11.08 -12.39 -8.74
C ILE A 224 10.04 -11.29 -8.47
N ALA A 225 8.97 -11.60 -7.75
CA ALA A 225 7.91 -10.65 -7.40
C ALA A 225 8.44 -9.45 -6.61
N ILE A 226 9.38 -9.68 -5.70
CA ILE A 226 9.96 -8.64 -4.85
C ILE A 226 10.99 -7.80 -5.61
N VAL A 227 11.92 -8.43 -6.32
CA VAL A 227 13.05 -7.73 -6.95
C VAL A 227 12.63 -7.01 -8.22
N TYR A 228 11.92 -7.71 -9.12
CA TYR A 228 11.58 -7.17 -10.43
C TYR A 228 10.26 -6.38 -10.41
N PHE A 229 9.25 -6.91 -9.71
CA PHE A 229 7.92 -6.31 -9.72
C PHE A 229 7.63 -5.42 -8.51
N ARG A 230 8.56 -5.31 -7.56
CA ARG A 230 8.43 -4.43 -6.38
C ARG A 230 7.10 -4.67 -5.65
N PHE A 231 6.65 -5.92 -5.59
CA PHE A 231 5.31 -6.30 -5.14
C PHE A 231 4.95 -5.84 -3.72
N LEU A 232 5.96 -5.63 -2.87
CA LEU A 232 5.79 -5.14 -1.50
C LEU A 232 5.97 -3.62 -1.37
N GLU A 233 6.39 -2.91 -2.42
CA GLU A 233 6.47 -1.44 -2.38
C GLU A 233 5.05 -0.85 -2.42
N LEU A 234 4.79 0.03 -1.46
CA LEU A 234 3.52 0.73 -1.21
C LEU A 234 3.10 1.74 -2.29
N ILE A 235 3.52 1.58 -3.55
CA ILE A 235 3.31 2.58 -4.61
C ILE A 235 1.81 2.87 -4.88
N PRO A 236 0.90 1.88 -4.95
CA PRO A 236 -0.52 2.18 -5.21
C PRO A 236 -1.22 2.84 -4.02
N ALA A 237 -1.01 2.32 -2.81
CA ALA A 237 -1.65 2.84 -1.61
C ALA A 237 -1.13 4.23 -1.22
N ALA A 238 0.16 4.51 -1.41
CA ALA A 238 0.70 5.85 -1.23
C ALA A 238 0.15 6.85 -2.27
N ARG A 239 -0.07 6.41 -3.52
CA ARG A 239 -0.72 7.25 -4.54
C ARG A 239 -2.17 7.57 -4.18
N GLU A 240 -2.92 6.57 -3.73
CA GLU A 240 -4.30 6.77 -3.26
C GLU A 240 -4.35 7.68 -2.03
N GLU A 241 -3.43 7.49 -1.07
CA GLU A 241 -3.35 8.32 0.13
C GLU A 241 -2.95 9.77 -0.18
N ILE A 242 -2.03 9.99 -1.14
CA ILE A 242 -1.70 11.32 -1.64
C ILE A 242 -2.92 11.94 -2.33
N PHE A 243 -3.57 11.20 -3.25
CA PHE A 243 -4.75 11.67 -3.96
C PHE A 243 -5.85 12.13 -2.98
N GLU A 244 -6.09 11.34 -1.93
CA GLU A 244 -7.09 11.63 -0.90
C GLU A 244 -6.76 12.86 -0.03
N HIS A 245 -5.49 13.10 0.31
CA HIS A 245 -5.10 14.15 1.27
C HIS A 245 -4.53 15.42 0.63
N VAL A 246 -4.45 15.51 -0.70
CA VAL A 246 -4.08 16.75 -1.38
C VAL A 246 -5.15 17.82 -1.10
N LYS A 247 -4.69 19.01 -0.70
CA LYS A 247 -5.54 20.18 -0.35
C LYS A 247 -6.33 20.76 -1.53
N GLN A 248 -6.05 20.32 -2.74
CA GLN A 248 -6.82 20.67 -3.93
C GLN A 248 -7.96 19.66 -4.09
N GLY A 249 -9.17 20.15 -4.40
CA GLY A 249 -10.28 19.29 -4.77
C GLY A 249 -10.05 18.74 -6.17
N ILE A 250 -9.94 17.42 -6.32
CA ILE A 250 -9.68 16.77 -7.61
C ILE A 250 -10.92 15.98 -8.03
N PHE A 251 -11.33 16.17 -9.28
CA PHE A 251 -12.33 15.37 -9.98
C PHE A 251 -11.70 14.72 -11.21
N VAL A 252 -11.94 13.43 -11.39
CA VAL A 252 -11.51 12.68 -12.58
C VAL A 252 -12.72 12.49 -13.48
N LEU A 253 -12.58 12.82 -14.76
CA LEU A 253 -13.63 12.74 -15.77
C LEU A 253 -13.27 11.69 -16.83
N ASN A 254 -14.28 11.03 -17.39
CA ASN A 254 -14.11 10.23 -18.61
C ASN A 254 -14.18 11.08 -19.88
N GLU A 255 -13.98 10.45 -21.04
CA GLU A 255 -14.10 11.06 -22.37
C GLU A 255 -15.44 11.81 -22.60
N SER A 256 -16.52 11.36 -21.96
CA SER A 256 -17.85 11.98 -22.04
C SER A 256 -18.09 13.10 -21.03
N MET A 257 -17.04 13.62 -20.38
CA MET A 257 -17.11 14.68 -19.37
C MET A 257 -18.00 14.33 -18.15
N LYS A 258 -18.08 13.03 -17.82
CA LYS A 258 -18.75 12.52 -16.62
C LYS A 258 -17.74 12.21 -15.54
N ILE A 259 -18.10 12.51 -14.29
CA ILE A 259 -17.24 12.28 -13.13
C ILE A 259 -17.13 10.78 -12.86
N VAL A 260 -15.92 10.25 -12.93
CA VAL A 260 -15.64 8.84 -12.58
C VAL A 260 -15.09 8.71 -11.17
N ASP A 261 -14.40 9.73 -10.65
CA ASP A 261 -13.81 9.70 -9.32
C ASP A 261 -13.61 11.11 -8.71
N LYS A 262 -13.42 11.19 -7.40
CA LYS A 262 -13.12 12.41 -6.65
C LYS A 262 -12.31 12.12 -5.37
N ASN A 263 -11.50 13.08 -4.92
CA ASN A 263 -10.81 12.95 -3.64
C ASN A 263 -11.62 13.50 -2.45
N THR A 264 -11.15 13.23 -1.22
CA THR A 264 -11.76 13.70 0.03
C THR A 264 -11.96 15.21 0.04
N THR A 265 -10.98 16.00 -0.38
CA THR A 265 -11.11 17.46 -0.45
C THR A 265 -12.24 17.91 -1.38
N ALA A 266 -12.40 17.28 -2.55
CA ALA A 266 -13.52 17.55 -3.44
C ALA A 266 -14.87 17.20 -2.80
N ASP A 267 -14.94 16.12 -2.02
CA ASP A 267 -16.12 15.73 -1.26
C ASP A 267 -16.45 16.73 -0.14
N GLU A 268 -15.44 17.26 0.55
CA GLU A 268 -15.62 18.31 1.55
C GLU A 268 -16.15 19.60 0.93
N LEU A 269 -15.65 20.02 -0.23
CA LEU A 269 -16.15 21.20 -0.95
C LEU A 269 -17.61 21.05 -1.37
N LEU A 270 -18.02 19.84 -1.79
CA LEU A 270 -19.41 19.50 -2.07
C LEU A 270 -20.29 19.61 -0.81
N LYS A 271 -19.86 19.00 0.30
CA LYS A 271 -20.58 19.05 1.60
C LYS A 271 -20.68 20.46 2.18
N GLN A 272 -19.67 21.28 1.93
CA GLN A 272 -19.66 22.69 2.33
C GLN A 272 -20.58 23.55 1.45
N GLY A 273 -21.14 23.02 0.36
CA GLY A 273 -22.09 23.71 -0.52
C GLY A 273 -21.46 24.69 -1.50
N PHE A 274 -20.13 24.65 -1.69
CA PHE A 274 -19.46 25.48 -2.71
C PHE A 274 -19.75 25.01 -4.14
N LEU A 275 -20.19 23.77 -4.30
CA LEU A 275 -20.53 23.14 -5.58
C LEU A 275 -21.97 22.66 -5.54
N SER A 276 -22.71 22.91 -6.64
CA SER A 276 -24.12 22.52 -6.73
C SER A 276 -24.23 21.04 -7.10
N ALA A 277 -24.42 20.17 -6.11
CA ALA A 277 -24.80 18.79 -6.34
C ALA A 277 -26.23 18.57 -5.86
N SER A 278 -27.11 18.16 -6.77
CA SER A 278 -28.49 17.79 -6.46
C SER A 278 -28.60 16.49 -5.66
N ASP A 279 -27.55 15.66 -5.65
CA ASP A 279 -27.48 14.41 -4.89
C ASP A 279 -26.10 14.22 -4.24
N ASN A 280 -26.05 13.56 -3.08
CA ASN A 280 -24.81 13.17 -2.39
C ASN A 280 -23.90 12.28 -3.25
N ASN A 281 -24.42 11.69 -4.33
CA ASN A 281 -23.65 10.84 -5.23
C ASN A 281 -23.45 11.53 -6.58
N VAL A 282 -22.27 12.14 -6.75
CA VAL A 282 -21.93 12.94 -7.93
C VAL A 282 -21.25 12.11 -9.03
N ILE A 283 -20.86 10.87 -8.72
CA ILE A 283 -20.24 9.95 -9.68
C ILE A 283 -21.26 9.62 -10.78
N GLY A 284 -20.84 9.74 -12.03
CA GLY A 284 -21.66 9.53 -13.23
C GLY A 284 -22.38 10.77 -13.74
N ASN A 285 -22.43 11.85 -12.96
CA ASN A 285 -22.99 13.13 -13.40
C ASN A 285 -22.02 13.86 -14.31
N SER A 286 -22.56 14.72 -15.19
CA SER A 286 -21.73 15.59 -16.02
C SER A 286 -21.09 16.67 -15.15
N ILE A 287 -19.81 16.99 -15.40
CA ILE A 287 -19.13 18.08 -14.70
C ILE A 287 -19.86 19.42 -14.84
N ASN A 288 -20.60 19.62 -15.94
CA ASN A 288 -21.38 20.83 -16.19
C ASN A 288 -22.51 21.05 -15.17
N THR A 289 -23.02 19.99 -14.52
CA THR A 289 -24.07 20.15 -13.50
C THR A 289 -23.51 20.69 -12.19
N LEU A 290 -22.25 20.39 -11.87
CA LEU A 290 -21.58 20.88 -10.65
C LEU A 290 -21.26 22.37 -10.71
N PHE A 291 -21.00 22.86 -11.91
CA PHE A 291 -20.51 24.20 -12.16
C PHE A 291 -21.45 24.93 -13.13
N GLN A 292 -22.69 25.15 -12.69
CA GLN A 292 -23.63 25.96 -13.45
C GLN A 292 -22.97 27.31 -13.81
N ASN A 293 -22.81 27.58 -15.11
CA ASN A 293 -22.30 28.82 -15.71
C ASN A 293 -20.80 29.13 -15.62
N ILE A 294 -19.93 28.23 -15.14
CA ILE A 294 -18.47 28.48 -15.13
C ILE A 294 -17.78 27.93 -16.39
N PHE A 295 -18.29 26.82 -16.94
CA PHE A 295 -17.68 26.13 -18.08
C PHE A 295 -18.36 26.46 -19.43
N SER A 296 -19.33 27.38 -19.47
CA SER A 296 -20.19 27.57 -20.65
C SER A 296 -19.51 28.19 -21.87
N ASP A 297 -18.45 29.01 -21.70
CA ASP A 297 -17.93 29.81 -22.83
C ASP A 297 -16.46 29.59 -23.21
N GLY A 298 -15.64 28.87 -22.43
CA GLY A 298 -14.18 28.86 -22.66
C GLY A 298 -13.46 27.51 -22.59
N ILE A 299 -13.97 26.55 -21.80
CA ILE A 299 -13.16 25.38 -21.40
C ILE A 299 -13.44 24.16 -22.29
N GLN A 300 -14.54 24.12 -23.04
CA GLN A 300 -14.91 22.94 -23.85
C GLN A 300 -14.09 22.75 -25.15
N GLN A 301 -13.23 23.71 -25.56
CA GLN A 301 -12.67 23.70 -26.92
C GLN A 301 -11.14 23.72 -27.06
N ALA A 302 -10.34 23.77 -25.98
CA ALA A 302 -8.90 23.89 -26.10
C ALA A 302 -8.15 22.72 -25.42
N ALA A 303 -7.38 21.97 -26.21
CA ALA A 303 -6.44 20.96 -25.76
C ALA A 303 -5.22 21.58 -25.04
N GLY A 304 -5.44 22.30 -23.94
CA GLY A 304 -4.39 22.98 -23.19
C GLY A 304 -4.75 23.23 -21.72
N ILE A 305 -3.71 23.35 -20.88
CA ILE A 305 -3.80 23.70 -19.46
C ILE A 305 -4.42 25.10 -19.34
N GLN A 306 -5.73 25.18 -19.11
CA GLN A 306 -6.38 26.44 -18.79
C GLN A 306 -6.61 26.53 -17.28
N LYS A 307 -6.20 27.67 -16.71
CA LYS A 307 -6.45 28.06 -15.32
C LYS A 307 -7.41 29.23 -15.32
N GLN A 308 -8.51 29.11 -14.59
CA GLN A 308 -9.45 30.21 -14.40
C GLN A 308 -9.70 30.41 -12.92
N THR A 309 -9.56 31.65 -12.45
CA THR A 309 -9.93 32.00 -11.07
C THR A 309 -11.41 32.39 -11.04
N VAL A 310 -12.18 31.73 -10.18
CA VAL A 310 -13.59 32.01 -9.94
C VAL A 310 -13.86 32.27 -8.47
N GLN A 311 -14.89 33.05 -8.19
CA GLN A 311 -15.34 33.32 -6.83
C GLN A 311 -16.59 32.48 -6.56
N LEU A 312 -16.48 31.52 -5.64
CA LEU A 312 -17.60 30.66 -5.24
C LEU A 312 -18.09 31.10 -3.86
N SER A 313 -19.41 31.12 -3.68
CA SER A 313 -20.04 31.48 -2.41
C SER A 313 -20.94 30.34 -1.93
N SER A 314 -20.81 29.98 -0.65
CA SER A 314 -21.69 29.04 0.02
C SER A 314 -22.10 29.59 1.38
N ASN A 315 -23.40 29.63 1.67
CA ASN A 315 -23.96 29.97 2.99
C ASN A 315 -23.24 31.13 3.71
N SER A 316 -22.97 32.23 3.00
CA SER A 316 -22.25 33.45 3.43
C SER A 316 -20.71 33.43 3.49
N ASP A 317 -20.05 32.30 3.22
CA ASP A 317 -18.60 32.24 3.00
C ASP A 317 -18.29 32.35 1.50
N THR A 318 -17.39 33.28 1.15
CA THR A 318 -16.97 33.52 -0.23
C THR A 318 -15.48 33.30 -0.36
N ARG A 319 -15.13 32.37 -1.26
CA ARG A 319 -13.76 31.92 -1.50
C ARG A 319 -13.38 32.04 -2.97
N TRP A 320 -12.09 32.24 -3.19
CA TRP A 320 -11.50 32.29 -4.52
C TRP A 320 -10.92 30.92 -4.84
N PHE A 321 -11.34 30.33 -5.94
CA PHE A 321 -10.84 29.06 -6.43
C PHE A 321 -10.16 29.24 -7.78
N GLU A 322 -8.97 28.67 -7.94
CA GLU A 322 -8.36 28.46 -9.25
C GLU A 322 -8.77 27.08 -9.75
N ILE A 323 -9.49 27.04 -10.86
CA ILE A 323 -9.92 25.80 -11.52
C ILE A 323 -8.98 25.55 -12.68
N SER A 324 -8.46 24.32 -12.76
CA SER A 324 -7.66 23.86 -13.88
C SER A 324 -8.20 22.55 -14.44
N MET A 325 -8.12 22.38 -15.76
CA MET A 325 -8.49 21.15 -16.45
C MET A 325 -7.31 20.68 -17.30
N ASN A 326 -6.88 19.45 -17.06
CA ASN A 326 -5.76 18.83 -17.76
C ASN A 326 -6.22 17.54 -18.45
N PRO A 327 -5.92 17.33 -19.73
CA PRO A 327 -6.24 16.07 -20.41
C PRO A 327 -5.40 14.92 -19.82
N LEU A 328 -6.02 13.74 -19.75
CA LEU A 328 -5.38 12.48 -19.37
C LEU A 328 -5.22 11.63 -20.62
N PHE A 329 -3.99 11.19 -20.90
CA PHE A 329 -3.65 10.36 -22.05
C PHE A 329 -3.15 8.98 -21.61
N ASP A 330 -3.53 7.94 -22.33
CA ASP A 330 -2.96 6.59 -22.20
C ASP A 330 -1.51 6.55 -22.75
N LYS A 331 -0.79 5.46 -22.49
CA LYS A 331 0.55 5.13 -23.02
C LYS A 331 0.65 5.22 -24.55
N HIS A 332 -0.49 5.08 -25.25
CA HIS A 332 -0.59 5.23 -26.71
C HIS A 332 -0.94 6.65 -27.18
N ASN A 333 -0.93 7.64 -26.26
CA ASN A 333 -1.27 9.04 -26.51
C ASN A 333 -2.73 9.28 -26.95
N ASN A 334 -3.63 8.36 -26.58
CA ASN A 334 -5.07 8.51 -26.76
C ASN A 334 -5.67 9.21 -25.54
N LEU A 335 -6.61 10.14 -25.75
CA LEU A 335 -7.29 10.84 -24.66
C LEU A 335 -8.24 9.87 -23.93
N GLU A 336 -7.99 9.59 -22.65
CA GLU A 336 -8.87 8.76 -21.80
C GLU A 336 -9.87 9.61 -20.99
N GLY A 337 -9.61 10.90 -20.84
CA GLY A 337 -10.44 11.78 -20.04
C GLY A 337 -9.74 13.06 -19.61
N HIS A 338 -10.21 13.65 -18.52
CA HIS A 338 -9.70 14.91 -18.00
C HIS A 338 -9.59 14.88 -16.47
N LEU A 339 -8.57 15.54 -15.93
CA LEU A 339 -8.41 15.81 -14.51
C LEU A 339 -8.76 17.27 -14.25
N VAL A 340 -9.74 17.51 -13.40
CA VAL A 340 -10.15 18.84 -12.96
C VAL A 340 -9.67 19.05 -11.53
N ALA A 341 -8.84 20.07 -11.31
CA ALA A 341 -8.34 20.43 -9.99
C ALA A 341 -8.87 21.83 -9.59
N LEU A 342 -9.36 21.93 -8.36
CA LEU A 342 -9.81 23.16 -7.72
C LEU A 342 -8.87 23.48 -6.56
N ASP A 343 -8.18 24.61 -6.66
CA ASP A 343 -7.28 25.10 -5.63
C ASP A 343 -7.88 26.33 -4.92
N ASP A 344 -7.93 26.31 -3.59
CA ASP A 344 -8.41 27.45 -2.80
C ASP A 344 -7.29 28.51 -2.68
N VAL A 345 -7.37 29.53 -3.53
CA VAL A 345 -6.42 30.64 -3.59
C VAL A 345 -6.88 31.85 -2.79
N SER A 346 -7.84 31.69 -1.88
CA SER A 346 -8.39 32.80 -1.07
C SER A 346 -7.33 33.53 -0.26
N ILE A 347 -6.41 32.78 0.37
CA ILE A 347 -5.31 33.37 1.16
C ILE A 347 -4.37 34.16 0.25
N GLN A 348 -4.02 33.61 -0.91
CA GLN A 348 -3.15 34.27 -1.88
C GLN A 348 -3.78 35.58 -2.36
N LYS A 349 -5.07 35.56 -2.74
CA LYS A 349 -5.79 36.76 -3.18
C LYS A 349 -5.91 37.83 -2.09
N ARG A 350 -6.19 37.44 -0.84
CA ARG A 350 -6.23 38.39 0.29
C ARG A 350 -4.85 39.00 0.55
N THR A 351 -3.78 38.23 0.40
CA THR A 351 -2.40 38.69 0.59
C THR A 351 -1.97 39.62 -0.54
N GLU A 352 -2.28 39.30 -1.80
CA GLU A 352 -2.06 40.17 -2.96
C GLU A 352 -2.75 41.53 -2.77
N LYS A 353 -4.01 41.52 -2.31
CA LYS A 353 -4.77 42.75 -2.05
C LYS A 353 -4.12 43.60 -0.95
N LYS A 354 -3.77 43.01 0.19
CA LYS A 354 -3.09 43.72 1.30
C LYS A 354 -1.74 44.29 0.87
N LEU A 355 -0.99 43.53 0.07
CA LEU A 355 0.31 44.00 -0.45
C LEU A 355 0.13 45.20 -1.37
N LYS A 356 -0.89 45.17 -2.24
CA LYS A 356 -1.21 46.28 -3.14
C LYS A 356 -1.62 47.54 -2.35
N GLU A 357 -2.47 47.39 -1.34
CA GLU A 357 -2.85 48.49 -0.44
C GLU A 357 -1.63 49.12 0.25
N LYS A 358 -0.70 48.30 0.76
CA LYS A 358 0.54 48.79 1.38
C LYS A 358 1.47 49.51 0.40
N ILE A 359 1.57 49.02 -0.84
CA ILE A 359 2.35 49.68 -1.90
C ILE A 359 1.74 51.04 -2.24
N ASP A 360 0.43 51.13 -2.33
CA ASP A 360 -0.27 52.38 -2.65
C ASP A 360 -0.15 53.40 -1.50
N GLU A 361 -0.23 52.95 -0.24
CA GLU A 361 0.04 53.78 0.96
C GLU A 361 1.47 54.35 0.95
N LEU A 362 2.48 53.51 0.65
CA LEU A 362 3.87 53.93 0.54
C LEU A 362 4.10 54.93 -0.60
N LYS A 363 3.42 54.76 -1.75
CA LYS A 363 3.49 55.72 -2.86
C LYS A 363 2.93 57.08 -2.46
N GLN A 364 1.78 57.12 -1.78
CA GLN A 364 1.20 58.36 -1.27
C GLN A 364 2.12 59.03 -0.25
N PHE A 365 2.65 58.28 0.72
CA PHE A 365 3.58 58.81 1.71
C PHE A 365 4.85 59.40 1.07
N LYS A 366 5.43 58.69 0.09
CA LYS A 366 6.59 59.16 -0.67
C LYS A 366 6.28 60.47 -1.40
N GLN A 367 5.12 60.58 -2.04
CA GLN A 367 4.74 61.79 -2.77
C GLN A 367 4.57 62.99 -1.83
N VAL A 368 3.88 62.82 -0.70
CA VAL A 368 3.74 63.85 0.33
C VAL A 368 5.10 64.27 0.90
N THR A 369 6.01 63.33 1.12
CA THR A 369 7.36 63.63 1.65
C THR A 369 8.18 64.42 0.64
N VAL A 370 8.14 64.06 -0.64
CA VAL A 370 8.84 64.78 -1.72
C VAL A 370 8.26 66.19 -1.88
N ASP A 371 6.93 66.35 -1.89
CA ASP A 371 6.27 67.65 -1.98
C ASP A 371 6.64 68.54 -0.79
N ARG A 372 6.75 67.96 0.42
CA ARG A 372 7.20 68.67 1.62
C ARG A 372 8.65 69.14 1.50
N GLU A 373 9.56 68.31 1.03
CA GLU A 373 10.97 68.67 0.80
C GLU A 373 11.10 69.78 -0.25
N LEU A 374 10.38 69.68 -1.37
CA LEU A 374 10.35 70.72 -2.39
C LEU A 374 9.82 72.06 -1.82
N ARG A 375 8.75 72.01 -1.03
CA ARG A 375 8.20 73.20 -0.35
C ARG A 375 9.21 73.81 0.63
N MET A 376 9.95 72.98 1.37
CA MET A 376 10.99 73.44 2.29
C MET A 376 12.15 74.10 1.55
N MET A 377 12.59 73.54 0.41
CA MET A 377 13.62 74.15 -0.44
C MET A 377 13.16 75.51 -1.00
N GLU A 378 11.92 75.60 -1.49
CA GLU A 378 11.31 76.85 -1.98
C GLU A 378 11.28 77.92 -0.88
N LEU A 379 10.78 77.56 0.31
CA LEU A 379 10.72 78.45 1.47
C LEU A 379 12.11 78.92 1.91
N LYS A 380 13.10 78.02 1.94
CA LYS A 380 14.48 78.37 2.29
C LYS A 380 15.08 79.37 1.30
N LYS A 381 14.83 79.18 0.01
CA LYS A 381 15.26 80.11 -1.05
C LYS A 381 14.58 81.47 -0.92
N GLN A 382 13.29 81.51 -0.60
CA GLN A 382 12.57 82.76 -0.34
C GLN A 382 13.13 83.49 0.88
N ILE A 383 13.41 82.78 1.99
CA ILE A 383 14.03 83.35 3.19
C ILE A 383 15.41 83.94 2.86
N GLU A 384 16.26 83.23 2.14
CA GLU A 384 17.58 83.74 1.73
C GLU A 384 17.46 85.00 0.85
N THR A 385 16.45 85.05 -0.01
CA THR A 385 16.20 86.22 -0.88
C THR A 385 15.70 87.42 -0.08
N LEU A 386 14.85 87.20 0.93
CA LEU A 386 14.35 88.24 1.84
C LEU A 386 15.46 88.75 2.76
N GLN A 387 16.30 87.87 3.31
CA GLN A 387 17.48 88.25 4.11
C GLN A 387 18.45 89.13 3.32
N LYS A 388 18.69 88.79 2.04
CA LYS A 388 19.51 89.64 1.14
C LYS A 388 18.89 91.01 0.84
N LYS A 389 17.56 91.15 0.90
CA LYS A 389 16.87 92.44 0.74
C LYS A 389 16.95 93.28 2.02
N CYS A 390 16.65 92.71 3.19
CA CYS A 390 16.80 93.41 4.47
C CYS A 390 18.23 93.91 4.69
N ASN A 391 19.25 93.07 4.44
CA ASN A 391 20.65 93.50 4.60
C ASN A 391 21.06 94.63 3.62
N ARG A 392 20.34 94.82 2.51
CA ARG A 392 20.57 95.93 1.58
C ARG A 392 19.85 97.22 1.98
N ASP A 393 18.77 97.11 2.74
CA ASP A 393 17.99 98.25 3.23
C ASP A 393 18.60 98.82 4.53
N ASP A 394 19.32 98.01 5.32
CA ASP A 394 20.07 98.45 6.52
C ASP A 394 21.43 99.12 6.20
N GLU A 395 21.93 99.02 4.96
CA GLU A 395 23.20 99.65 4.50
C GLU A 395 22.99 101.01 3.80
N ARG A 396 21.76 101.56 3.82
CA ARG A 396 21.42 102.91 3.33
C ARG A 396 20.97 103.81 4.46
#